data_AF-A0A7W0SM69-F1
#
_entry.id   AF-A0A7W0SM69-F1
#
_cell.length_a   1.000
_cell.length_b   1.000
_cell.length_c   1.000
_cell.angle_alpha   90.00
_cell.angle_beta   90.00
_cell.angle_gamma   90.00
#
_symmetry.space_group_name_H-M   'P 1'
#
loop_
_entity.id
_entity.type
_entity.pdbx_description
1 polymer ?
#
loop_
_entity_poly.entity_id
_entity_poly.type
_entity_poly.pdbx_seq_one_letter_code
_entity_poly.pdbx_strand_id
1 'polypeptide(L)' 'VRITTLILVGIATIGAIVDGPGYGTFIFDGLARVGSPAAINLVLSGMLGVIVIAILFDTILAVLGKLTTSRGIR' A
#
# COMPACT_ATOMS: atom_id res chain seq x y z
N VAL A 1 -10.80 -11.64 -1.65
CA VAL A 1 -10.07 -10.85 -0.63
C VAL A 1 -8.83 -10.19 -1.23
N ARG A 2 -7.81 -10.94 -1.71
CA ARG A 2 -6.54 -10.35 -2.18
C ARG A 2 -6.66 -9.21 -3.19
N ILE A 3 -7.43 -9.40 -4.27
CA ILE A 3 -7.63 -8.36 -5.30
C ILE A 3 -8.27 -7.11 -4.68
N THR A 4 -9.31 -7.29 -3.86
CA THR A 4 -10.01 -6.19 -3.20
C THR A 4 -9.11 -5.43 -2.23
N THR A 5 -8.28 -6.14 -1.45
CA THR A 5 -7.30 -5.53 -0.54
C THR A 5 -6.26 -4.73 -1.31
N LEU A 6 -5.73 -5.27 -2.41
CA LEU A 6 -4.78 -4.57 -3.26
C LEU A 6 -5.37 -3.28 -3.83
N ILE A 7 -6.62 -3.32 -4.31
CA ILE A 7 -7.33 -2.15 -4.82
C ILE A 7 -7.53 -1.11 -3.71
N LEU A 8 -7.93 -1.53 -2.50
CA LEU A 8 -8.10 -0.62 -1.36
C LEU A 8 -6.79 0.06 -0.97
N VAL A 9 -5.69 -0.69 -0.89
CA VAL A 9 -4.36 -0.13 -0.58
C VAL A 9 -3.89 0.82 -1.70
N GLY A 10 -4.19 0.49 -2.96
CA GLY A 10 -3.94 1.37 -4.11
C GLY A 10 -4.71 2.70 -3.99
N ILE A 11 -6.01 2.65 -3.70
CA ILE A 11 -6.83 3.86 -3.50
C ILE A 11 -6.33 4.69 -2.31
N ALA A 12 -5.99 4.03 -1.20
CA ALA A 12 -5.44 4.71 -0.02
C ALA A 12 -4.12 5.44 -0.34
N THR A 13 -3.29 4.89 -1.22
CA THR A 13 -2.05 5.51 -1.68
C THR A 13 -2.31 6.78 -2.48
N ILE A 14 -3.33 6.77 -3.35
CA ILE A 14 -3.75 7.96 -4.13
C ILE A 14 -4.38 9.03 -3.22
N GLY A 15 -4.86 8.65 -2.03
CA GLY A 15 -5.39 9.58 -1.02
C GLY A 15 -4.41 10.69 -0.61
N ALA A 16 -3.12 10.55 -0.88
CA ALA A 16 -2.14 11.62 -0.68
C ALA A 16 -2.39 12.87 -1.56
N ILE A 17 -3.15 12.77 -2.66
CA ILE A 17 -3.54 13.92 -3.50
C ILE A 17 -4.48 14.88 -2.74
N VAL A 18 -5.25 14.38 -1.78
CA VAL A 18 -6.19 15.18 -0.97
C VAL A 18 -5.60 15.47 0.42
N ASP A 19 -4.28 15.62 0.51
CA ASP A 19 -3.52 15.79 1.75
C ASP A 19 -3.67 14.65 2.77
N GLY A 20 -4.03 13.45 2.30
CA GLY A 20 -4.06 12.25 3.12
C GLY A 20 -2.65 11.87 3.58
N PRO A 21 -2.39 11.68 4.89
CA PRO A 21 -1.09 11.25 5.36
C PRO A 21 -0.80 9.80 4.93
N GLY A 22 0.44 9.47 4.61
CA GLY A 22 0.86 8.10 4.32
C GLY A 22 1.97 8.01 3.29
N TYR A 23 2.30 6.78 2.88
CA TYR A 23 3.41 6.55 1.94
C TYR A 23 3.20 7.14 0.54
N GLY A 24 1.95 7.44 0.16
CA GLY A 24 1.64 8.15 -1.08
C GLY A 24 2.26 9.54 -1.14
N THR A 25 2.44 10.23 -0.01
CA THR A 25 3.04 11.57 0.00
C THR A 25 4.49 11.55 -0.48
N PHE A 26 5.28 10.54 -0.09
CA PHE A 26 6.66 10.38 -0.58
C PHE A 26 6.73 10.14 -2.09
N ILE A 27 5.72 9.47 -2.66
CA ILE A 27 5.62 9.24 -4.10
C ILE A 27 5.37 10.58 -4.81
N PHE A 28 4.36 11.34 -4.36
CA PHE A 28 4.03 12.63 -4.96
C PHE A 28 5.10 13.70 -4.73
N ASP A 29 5.75 13.73 -3.56
CA ASP A 29 6.89 14.62 -3.28
C ASP A 29 8.10 14.31 -4.17
N GLY A 30 8.38 13.01 -4.38
CA GLY A 30 9.44 12.58 -5.29
C GLY A 30 9.15 12.96 -6.74
N LEU A 31 7.89 12.82 -7.18
CA LEU A 31 7.41 13.26 -8.49
C LEU A 31 7.48 14.78 -8.65
N ALA A 32 7.11 15.55 -7.63
CA ALA A 32 7.18 17.02 -7.65
C ALA A 32 8.62 17.53 -7.71
N ARG A 33 9.58 16.75 -7.20
CA ARG A 33 11.01 17.08 -7.19
C ARG A 33 11.79 16.41 -8.33
N VAL A 34 11.11 15.92 -9.37
CA VAL A 34 11.74 15.25 -10.52
C VAL A 34 12.90 16.08 -11.07
N GLY A 35 14.08 15.46 -11.14
CA GLY A 35 15.35 16.10 -11.49
C GLY A 35 16.30 16.34 -10.31
N SER A 36 15.80 16.28 -9.07
CA SER A 36 16.66 16.23 -7.88
C SER A 36 17.27 14.83 -7.69
N PRO A 37 18.53 14.71 -7.22
CA PRO A 37 19.10 13.41 -6.84
C PRO A 37 18.26 12.64 -5.82
N ALA A 38 17.48 13.34 -4.99
CA ALA A 38 16.64 12.75 -3.97
C ALA A 38 15.27 12.28 -4.48
N ALA A 39 14.86 12.67 -5.70
CA ALA A 39 13.54 12.35 -6.24
C ALA A 39 13.29 10.84 -6.33
N ILE A 40 14.28 10.11 -6.87
CA ILE A 40 14.22 8.65 -7.02
C ILE A 40 14.10 7.98 -5.66
N ASN A 41 14.88 8.44 -4.67
CA ASN A 41 14.86 7.86 -3.31
C ASN A 41 13.49 8.04 -2.65
N LEU A 42 12.85 9.20 -2.83
CA LEU A 42 11.52 9.47 -2.29
C LEU A 42 10.45 8.59 -2.93
N VAL A 43 10.40 8.52 -4.27
CA VAL A 43 9.45 7.66 -4.99
C VAL A 43 9.65 6.19 -4.62
N LEU A 44 10.91 5.74 -4.57
CA LEU A 44 11.23 4.36 -4.23
C LEU A 44 10.83 4.03 -2.78
N SER A 45 11.11 4.92 -1.84
CA SER A 45 10.68 4.77 -0.44
C SER A 45 9.17 4.69 -0.31
N GLY A 46 8.43 5.56 -1.00
CA GLY A 46 6.97 5.54 -1.02
C GLY A 46 6.43 4.23 -1.61
N MET A 47 6.95 3.81 -2.77
CA MET A 47 6.54 2.56 -3.43
C MET A 47 6.81 1.34 -2.56
N LEU A 48 8.02 1.22 -2.00
CA LEU A 48 8.38 0.09 -1.14
C LEU A 48 7.53 0.06 0.13
N GLY A 49 7.27 1.22 0.75
CA GLY A 49 6.38 1.33 1.90
C GLY A 49 4.96 0.83 1.60
N VAL A 50 4.39 1.24 0.47
CA VAL A 50 3.05 0.78 0.03
C VAL A 50 3.03 -0.73 -0.22
N ILE A 51 4.04 -1.28 -0.88
CA ILE A 51 4.14 -2.73 -1.14
C ILE A 51 4.18 -3.51 0.17
N VAL A 52 4.98 -3.05 1.15
CA VAL A 52 5.07 -3.69 2.47
C VAL A 52 3.70 -3.70 3.16
N ILE A 53 2.98 -2.58 3.16
CA ILE A 53 1.62 -2.51 3.72
C ILE A 53 0.67 -3.45 2.99
N ALA A 54 0.69 -3.49 1.66
CA ALA A 54 -0.16 -4.35 0.87
C ALA A 54 0.03 -5.84 1.24
N ILE A 55 1.29 -6.29 1.31
CA ILE A 55 1.63 -7.67 1.69
C ILE A 55 1.20 -7.96 3.13
N LEU A 56 1.42 -7.01 4.05
CA LEU A 56 1.03 -7.16 5.44
C LEU A 56 -0.48 -7.37 5.59
N PHE A 57 -1.29 -6.50 4.97
CA PHE A 57 -2.76 -6.62 4.98
C PHE A 57 -3.24 -7.92 4.35
N ASP A 58 -2.68 -8.29 3.20
CA ASP A 58 -3.01 -9.54 2.52
C ASP A 58 -2.73 -10.77 3.41
N THR A 59 -1.60 -10.74 4.12
CA THR A 59 -1.17 -11.86 4.98
C THR A 59 -2.05 -11.94 6.22
N ILE A 60 -2.32 -10.81 6.87
CA ILE A 60 -3.19 -10.73 8.04
C ILE A 60 -4.60 -11.22 7.68
N LEU A 61 -5.18 -10.72 6.59
CA LEU A 61 -6.51 -11.13 6.15
C LEU A 61 -6.57 -12.60 5.72
N ALA A 62 -5.51 -13.12 5.11
CA ALA A 62 -5.43 -14.54 4.76
C ALA A 62 -5.34 -15.43 6.01
N VAL A 63 -4.54 -15.05 7.02
CA VAL A 63 -4.42 -15.78 8.29
C VAL A 63 -5.73 -15.70 9.08
N LEU A 64 -6.31 -14.51 9.19
CA LEU A 64 -7.63 -14.31 9.80
C LEU A 64 -8.68 -15.16 9.11
N GLY A 65 -8.74 -15.13 7.78
CA GLY A 65 -9.69 -15.95 7.01
C GLY A 65 -9.53 -17.45 7.29
N LYS A 66 -8.30 -17.94 7.48
CA LYS A 66 -8.05 -19.34 7.88
C LYS A 66 -8.47 -19.65 9.32
N LEU A 67 -8.34 -18.69 10.23
CA LEU A 67 -8.72 -18.85 11.64
C LEU A 67 -10.22 -18.73 11.86
N THR A 68 -10.89 -17.83 11.13
CA THR A 68 -12.33 -17.58 11.26
C THR A 68 -13.17 -18.49 10.36
N THR A 69 -12.64 -18.96 9.23
CA THR A 69 -13.33 -19.96 8.39
C THR A 69 -13.06 -21.35 8.95
N SER A 70 -14.02 -21.86 9.72
CA SER A 70 -14.03 -23.27 10.16
C SER A 70 -13.89 -24.20 8.94
N ARG A 71 -13.04 -25.22 9.06
CA ARG A 71 -12.71 -26.23 8.02
C ARG A 71 -13.91 -27.06 7.50
N GLY A 72 -15.14 -26.70 7.88
CA GLY A 72 -16.37 -27.49 7.66
C GLY A 72 -17.19 -27.15 6.42
N ILE A 73 -16.89 -26.09 5.67
CA ILE A 73 -17.58 -25.79 4.40
C ILE A 73 -16.57 -25.97 3.27
N ARG A 74 -16.54 -27.18 2.72
CA ARG A 74 -15.85 -27.52 1.48
C ARG A 74 -16.88 -27.63 0.37
#